data_AF-A0A927TQF6-F1
#
_entry.id   AF-A0A927TQF6-F1
#
_cell.length_a   1.000
_cell.length_b   1.000
_cell.length_c   1.000
_cell.angle_alpha   90.00
_cell.angle_beta   90.00
_cell.angle_gamma   90.00
#
_symmetry.space_group_name_H-M   'P 1'
#
loop_
_entity.id
_entity.type
_entity.pdbx_description
1 polymer ?
#
loop_
_entity_poly.entity_id
_entity_poly.type
_entity_poly.pdbx_seq_one_letter_code
_entity_poly.pdbx_strand_id
1 'polypeptide(L)'
;MWWMIPVLLIGFGLVHLCKMLRLYLVLMEHKIGFGKFIRMYFGTTFINLIIPFKLGELYRFIRITGLTKVWQVGILSVLIDRIFDMVALLIVLIPFDLLYHGALTMVTFLLLLVILLFVIIYLSILPTYEYLNHYIIRHKTSKRALLALKVLDVIKAWYDFTRNLITGRSVLITLASLAGWVFEVAVLKVFSMYLGLQFGMGDFSEYIRAIFSGETNELLKKYTCVGAAIMLAVTGILYLAYGVKRGRRKTV
;
A
#
# COMPACT_ATOMS: atom_id res chain seq x y z
N MET A 1 -3.69 26.76 20.04
CA MET A 1 -3.72 25.28 20.04
C MET A 1 -5.02 24.68 19.52
N TRP A 2 -6.21 25.19 19.86
CA TRP A 2 -7.49 24.62 19.40
C TRP A 2 -7.67 24.53 17.88
N TRP A 3 -7.11 25.48 17.12
CA TRP A 3 -7.13 25.47 15.65
C TRP A 3 -6.28 24.34 15.03
N MET A 4 -5.37 23.71 15.78
CA MET A 4 -4.54 22.62 15.26
C MET A 4 -5.33 21.31 15.15
N ILE A 5 -6.37 21.12 15.98
CA ILE A 5 -7.24 19.94 15.94
C ILE A 5 -7.95 19.77 14.59
N PRO A 6 -8.67 20.78 14.05
CA PRO A 6 -9.29 20.65 12.74
C PRO A 6 -8.25 20.49 11.62
N VAL A 7 -7.08 21.14 11.73
CA VAL A 7 -5.96 20.94 10.78
C VAL A 7 -5.49 19.49 10.77
N LEU A 8 -5.32 18.88 11.94
CA LEU A 8 -4.94 17.47 12.08
C LEU A 8 -6.00 16.53 11.52
N LEU A 9 -7.28 16.79 11.78
CA LEU A 9 -8.38 15.98 11.25
C LEU A 9 -8.48 16.05 9.72
N ILE A 10 -8.39 17.26 9.17
CA ILE A 10 -8.39 17.47 7.71
C ILE A 10 -7.16 16.80 7.08
N GLY A 11 -5.97 17.03 7.64
CA GLY A 11 -4.73 16.43 7.16
C GLY A 11 -4.76 14.91 7.22
N PHE A 12 -5.21 14.32 8.33
CA PHE A 12 -5.39 12.88 8.46
C PHE A 12 -6.39 12.34 7.42
N GLY A 13 -7.48 13.07 7.18
CA GLY A 13 -8.44 12.78 6.11
C GLY A 13 -7.78 12.78 4.72
N LEU A 14 -6.93 13.76 4.43
CA LEU A 14 -6.20 13.85 3.16
C LEU A 14 -5.19 12.71 2.98
N VAL A 15 -4.45 12.35 4.03
CA VAL A 15 -3.54 11.19 4.02
C VAL A 15 -4.30 9.92 3.63
N HIS A 16 -5.43 9.67 4.29
CA HIS A 16 -6.24 8.49 4.01
C HIS A 16 -6.96 8.57 2.67
N LEU A 17 -7.35 9.76 2.21
CA LEU A 17 -7.90 9.95 0.88
C LEU A 17 -6.88 9.59 -0.21
N CYS A 18 -5.62 10.03 -0.08
CA CYS A 18 -4.54 9.69 -0.99
C CYS A 18 -4.26 8.18 -1.00
N LYS A 19 -4.11 7.57 0.19
CA LYS A 19 -3.92 6.12 0.33
C LYS A 19 -5.09 5.32 -0.25
N MET A 20 -6.32 5.78 -0.05
CA MET A 20 -7.53 5.17 -0.59
C MET A 20 -7.61 5.32 -2.12
N LEU A 21 -7.35 6.52 -2.66
CA LEU A 21 -7.35 6.79 -4.09
C LEU A 21 -6.35 5.89 -4.81
N ARG A 22 -5.15 5.74 -4.25
CA ARG A 22 -4.13 4.85 -4.79
C ARG A 22 -4.63 3.41 -4.92
N LEU A 23 -5.15 2.84 -3.83
CA LEU A 23 -5.69 1.48 -3.85
C LEU A 23 -6.89 1.36 -4.81
N TYR A 24 -7.70 2.42 -4.94
CA TYR A 24 -8.83 2.45 -5.86
C TYR A 24 -8.36 2.39 -7.32
N LEU A 25 -7.32 3.14 -7.69
CA LEU A 25 -6.73 3.14 -9.02
C LEU A 25 -6.19 1.76 -9.41
N VAL A 26 -5.56 1.07 -8.46
CA VAL A 26 -5.08 -0.31 -8.64
C VAL A 26 -6.25 -1.28 -8.90
N LEU A 27 -7.37 -1.12 -8.18
CA LEU A 27 -8.53 -2.03 -8.26
C LEU A 27 -9.60 -1.59 -9.28
N MET A 28 -9.37 -0.51 -10.01
CA MET A 28 -10.38 0.13 -10.86
C MET A 28 -10.95 -0.81 -11.95
N GLU A 29 -10.14 -1.72 -12.47
CA GLU A 29 -10.56 -2.67 -13.55
C GLU A 29 -11.62 -3.66 -13.07
N HIS A 30 -11.64 -3.95 -11.77
CA HIS A 30 -12.56 -4.92 -11.19
C HIS A 30 -13.91 -4.32 -10.81
N LYS A 31 -14.16 -3.05 -11.17
CA LYS A 31 -15.47 -2.35 -11.06
C LYS A 31 -16.14 -2.55 -9.70
N ILE A 32 -15.35 -2.53 -8.62
CA ILE A 32 -15.88 -2.66 -7.26
C ILE A 32 -16.74 -1.43 -6.97
N GLY A 33 -18.01 -1.64 -6.59
CA GLY A 33 -18.90 -0.54 -6.24
C GLY A 33 -18.30 0.34 -5.14
N PHE A 34 -18.28 1.66 -5.34
CA PHE A 34 -17.57 2.62 -4.49
C PHE A 34 -17.86 2.48 -2.99
N GLY A 35 -19.13 2.32 -2.60
CA GLY A 35 -19.49 2.11 -1.18
C GLY A 35 -19.06 0.77 -0.58
N LYS A 36 -18.83 -0.27 -1.39
CA LYS A 36 -18.20 -1.52 -0.93
C LYS A 36 -16.70 -1.33 -0.76
N PHE A 37 -16.07 -0.62 -1.70
CA PHE A 37 -14.66 -0.29 -1.65
C PHE A 37 -14.30 0.56 -0.42
N ILE A 38 -15.03 1.64 -0.14
CA ILE A 38 -14.81 2.50 1.04
C ILE A 38 -14.84 1.66 2.34
N ARG A 39 -15.87 0.81 2.51
CA ARG A 39 -15.98 -0.04 3.70
C ARG A 39 -14.85 -1.04 3.83
N MET A 40 -14.39 -1.60 2.70
CA MET A 40 -13.23 -2.48 2.67
C MET A 40 -11.96 -1.71 3.06
N TYR A 41 -11.75 -0.51 2.52
CA TYR A 41 -10.59 0.31 2.83
C TYR A 41 -10.51 0.65 4.33
N PHE A 42 -11.58 1.22 4.91
CA PHE A 42 -11.58 1.61 6.32
C PHE A 42 -11.47 0.40 7.25
N GLY A 43 -12.20 -0.69 6.97
CA GLY A 43 -12.12 -1.91 7.78
C GLY A 43 -10.74 -2.57 7.74
N THR A 44 -10.10 -2.65 6.57
CA THR A 44 -8.76 -3.22 6.44
C THR A 44 -7.69 -2.31 7.06
N THR A 45 -7.83 -0.98 6.94
CA THR A 45 -6.91 -0.02 7.55
C THR A 45 -6.99 -0.04 9.07
N PHE A 46 -8.20 -0.11 9.63
CA PHE A 46 -8.41 -0.25 11.07
C PHE A 46 -7.72 -1.50 11.63
N ILE A 47 -7.94 -2.65 10.98
CA ILE A 47 -7.31 -3.91 11.38
C ILE A 47 -5.78 -3.83 11.26
N ASN A 48 -5.27 -3.16 10.22
CA ASN A 48 -3.83 -2.95 10.04
C ASN A 48 -3.19 -2.06 11.12
N LEU A 49 -3.95 -1.16 11.74
CA LEU A 49 -3.47 -0.32 12.84
C LEU A 49 -3.47 -1.05 14.19
N ILE A 50 -4.37 -2.02 14.38
CA ILE A 50 -4.48 -2.79 15.64
C ILE A 50 -3.57 -4.00 15.65
N ILE A 51 -3.52 -4.75 14.55
CA ILE A 51 -2.84 -6.04 14.53
C ILE A 51 -1.38 -5.83 14.12
N PRO A 52 -0.41 -6.10 15.03
CA PRO A 52 1.01 -6.03 14.70
C PRO A 52 1.42 -7.13 13.71
N PHE A 53 2.69 -7.08 13.24
CA PHE A 53 3.29 -8.10 12.37
C PHE A 53 2.69 -8.24 10.95
N LYS A 54 2.19 -7.15 10.35
CA LYS A 54 1.68 -7.11 8.96
C LYS A 54 0.49 -8.04 8.66
N LEU A 55 -0.15 -8.63 9.67
CA LEU A 55 -1.35 -9.46 9.50
C LEU A 55 -2.54 -8.66 8.94
N GLY A 56 -2.55 -7.33 9.10
CA GLY A 56 -3.52 -6.45 8.45
C GLY A 56 -3.47 -6.50 6.92
N GLU A 57 -2.30 -6.73 6.32
CA GLU A 57 -2.16 -6.89 4.87
C GLU A 57 -2.71 -8.24 4.40
N LEU A 58 -2.58 -9.31 5.20
CA LEU A 58 -3.24 -10.59 4.92
C LEU A 58 -4.76 -10.44 4.96
N TYR A 59 -5.30 -9.69 5.93
CA TYR A 59 -6.71 -9.37 5.97
C TYR A 59 -7.16 -8.59 4.72
N ARG A 60 -6.37 -7.60 4.28
CA ARG A 60 -6.64 -6.86 3.03
C ARG A 60 -6.69 -7.79 1.82
N PHE A 61 -5.72 -8.69 1.68
CA PHE A 61 -5.69 -9.73 0.64
C PHE A 61 -6.99 -10.56 0.62
N ILE A 62 -7.41 -11.09 1.77
CA ILE A 62 -8.61 -11.92 1.88
C ILE A 62 -9.86 -11.11 1.48
N ARG A 63 -9.97 -9.87 1.94
CA ARG A 63 -11.12 -9.01 1.65
C ARG A 63 -11.21 -8.59 0.19
N ILE A 64 -10.07 -8.28 -0.45
CA ILE A 64 -10.03 -7.96 -1.88
C ILE A 64 -10.42 -9.21 -2.69
N THR A 65 -9.81 -10.36 -2.38
CA THR A 65 -10.13 -11.64 -3.03
C THR A 65 -11.61 -11.99 -2.91
N GLY A 66 -12.21 -11.79 -1.73
CA GLY A 66 -13.64 -12.01 -1.53
C GLY A 66 -14.54 -11.06 -2.33
N LEU A 67 -14.10 -9.83 -2.61
CA LEU A 67 -14.86 -8.85 -3.40
C LEU A 67 -14.72 -9.07 -4.91
N THR A 68 -13.54 -9.45 -5.38
CA THR A 68 -13.25 -9.64 -6.81
C THR A 68 -13.47 -11.08 -7.26
N LYS A 69 -13.58 -12.03 -6.33
CA LYS A 69 -13.64 -13.48 -6.55
C LYS A 69 -12.43 -14.07 -7.27
N VAL A 70 -11.33 -13.32 -7.34
CA VAL A 70 -10.10 -13.71 -8.06
C VAL A 70 -8.93 -13.45 -7.13
N TRP A 71 -8.22 -14.52 -6.74
CA TRP A 71 -7.16 -14.47 -5.75
C TRP A 71 -5.91 -13.76 -6.26
N GLN A 72 -5.61 -13.87 -7.57
CA GLN A 72 -4.50 -13.13 -8.20
C GLN A 72 -4.66 -11.62 -8.02
N VAL A 73 -5.90 -11.12 -8.08
CA VAL A 73 -6.21 -9.70 -7.84
C VAL A 73 -5.87 -9.32 -6.42
N GLY A 74 -6.24 -10.16 -5.45
CA GLY A 74 -5.94 -9.91 -4.04
C GLY A 74 -4.45 -9.73 -3.79
N ILE A 75 -3.64 -10.69 -4.24
CA ILE A 75 -2.19 -10.67 -3.95
C ILE A 75 -1.47 -9.60 -4.75
N LEU A 76 -1.75 -9.47 -6.05
CA LEU A 76 -1.07 -8.52 -6.91
C LEU A 76 -1.46 -7.08 -6.61
N SER A 77 -2.72 -6.81 -6.25
CA SER A 77 -3.11 -5.45 -5.86
C SER A 77 -2.42 -4.97 -4.59
N VAL A 78 -2.29 -5.83 -3.56
CA VAL A 78 -1.55 -5.52 -2.34
C VAL A 78 -0.08 -5.32 -2.66
N LEU A 79 0.53 -6.22 -3.45
CA LEU A 79 1.95 -6.12 -3.82
C LEU A 79 2.25 -4.82 -4.58
N ILE A 80 1.45 -4.51 -5.61
CA ILE A 80 1.60 -3.30 -6.42
C ILE A 80 1.42 -2.05 -5.54
N ASP A 81 0.39 -2.02 -4.70
CA ASP A 81 0.17 -0.90 -3.77
C ASP A 81 1.39 -0.68 -2.87
N ARG A 82 2.01 -1.75 -2.34
CA ARG A 82 3.24 -1.65 -1.53
C ARG A 82 4.45 -1.18 -2.34
N ILE A 83 4.62 -1.65 -3.58
CA ILE A 83 5.72 -1.20 -4.45
C ILE A 83 5.62 0.30 -4.71
N PHE A 84 4.45 0.81 -5.10
CA PHE A 84 4.25 2.24 -5.36
C PHE A 84 4.36 3.10 -4.09
N ASP A 85 3.98 2.56 -2.93
CA ASP A 85 4.18 3.21 -1.64
C ASP A 85 5.66 3.35 -1.30
N MET A 86 6.45 2.29 -1.50
CA MET A 86 7.90 2.27 -1.29
C MET A 86 8.66 3.16 -2.28
N VAL A 87 8.27 3.16 -3.56
CA VAL A 87 8.87 4.04 -4.57
C VAL A 87 8.66 5.50 -4.19
N ALA A 88 7.44 5.89 -3.81
CA ALA A 88 7.16 7.26 -3.37
C ALA A 88 7.92 7.62 -2.09
N LEU A 89 8.00 6.70 -1.13
CA LEU A 89 8.80 6.90 0.07
C LEU A 89 10.28 7.11 -0.27
N LEU A 90 10.86 6.31 -1.18
CA LEU A 90 12.25 6.46 -1.62
C LEU A 90 12.51 7.80 -2.32
N ILE A 91 11.56 8.30 -3.12
CA ILE A 91 11.65 9.63 -3.74
C ILE A 91 11.76 10.73 -2.67
N VAL A 92 11.12 10.55 -1.52
CA VAL A 92 11.22 11.48 -0.38
C VAL A 92 12.50 11.23 0.43
N LEU A 93 12.83 9.97 0.74
CA LEU A 93 13.93 9.60 1.62
C LEU A 93 15.33 9.81 1.01
N ILE A 94 15.51 9.56 -0.28
CA ILE A 94 16.85 9.66 -0.90
C ILE A 94 17.39 11.11 -0.86
N PRO A 95 16.65 12.13 -1.35
CA PRO A 95 17.10 13.52 -1.22
C PRO A 95 17.29 13.90 0.24
N PHE A 96 16.40 13.41 1.11
CA PHE A 96 16.44 13.68 2.53
C PHE A 96 17.73 13.17 3.20
N ASP A 97 18.04 11.89 3.03
CA ASP A 97 19.23 11.27 3.59
C ASP A 97 20.52 11.90 3.04
N LEU A 98 20.58 12.19 1.74
CA LEU A 98 21.76 12.80 1.12
C LEU A 98 22.00 14.25 1.57
N LEU A 99 20.94 15.06 1.70
CA LEU A 99 21.07 16.48 2.08
C LEU A 99 21.35 16.67 3.58
N TYR A 100 20.80 15.81 4.44
CA TYR A 100 20.88 15.99 5.91
C TYR A 100 21.90 15.07 6.58
N HIS A 101 21.97 13.80 6.20
CA HIS A 101 22.89 12.82 6.81
C HIS A 101 24.20 12.68 6.02
N GLY A 102 24.25 13.19 4.79
CA GLY A 102 25.40 13.05 3.88
C GLY A 102 25.60 11.61 3.35
N ALA A 103 24.76 10.67 3.77
CA ALA A 103 24.79 9.26 3.38
C ALA A 103 23.40 8.63 3.51
N LEU A 104 23.17 7.54 2.77
CA LEU A 104 21.92 6.78 2.87
C LEU A 104 21.83 6.07 4.22
N THR A 105 20.69 6.21 4.89
CA THR A 105 20.41 5.41 6.08
C THR A 105 20.21 3.93 5.70
N MET A 106 20.43 3.03 6.66
CA MET A 106 20.25 1.59 6.45
C MET A 106 18.83 1.24 5.96
N VAL A 107 17.81 1.95 6.45
CA VAL A 107 16.41 1.73 6.04
C VAL A 107 16.20 2.11 4.58
N THR A 108 16.69 3.29 4.16
CA THR A 108 16.63 3.73 2.76
C THR A 108 17.38 2.78 1.84
N PHE A 109 18.57 2.32 2.25
CA PHE A 109 19.33 1.33 1.49
C PHE A 109 18.59 -0.01 1.32
N LEU A 110 18.00 -0.55 2.41
CA LEU A 110 17.21 -1.78 2.34
C LEU A 110 15.98 -1.64 1.46
N LEU A 111 15.25 -0.53 1.56
CA LEU A 111 14.09 -0.25 0.70
C LEU A 111 14.51 -0.15 -0.77
N LEU A 112 15.63 0.50 -1.05
CA LEU A 112 16.19 0.60 -2.40
C LEU A 112 16.55 -0.78 -2.95
N LEU A 113 17.22 -1.62 -2.15
CA LEU A 113 17.55 -2.99 -2.54
C LEU A 113 16.30 -3.82 -2.85
N VAL A 114 15.27 -3.73 -2.01
CA VAL A 114 14.00 -4.43 -2.22
C VAL A 114 13.33 -3.99 -3.51
N ILE A 115 13.26 -2.69 -3.77
CA ILE A 115 12.69 -2.16 -5.02
C ILE A 115 13.52 -2.57 -6.23
N LEU A 116 14.85 -2.52 -6.14
CA LEU A 116 15.75 -2.95 -7.20
C LEU A 116 15.52 -4.44 -7.54
N LEU A 117 15.40 -5.30 -6.54
CA LEU A 117 15.08 -6.72 -6.73
C LEU A 117 13.73 -6.90 -7.44
N PHE A 118 12.69 -6.18 -7.04
CA PHE A 118 11.39 -6.23 -7.72
C PHE A 118 11.48 -5.77 -9.18
N VAL A 119 12.24 -4.72 -9.47
CA VAL A 119 12.44 -4.22 -10.84
C VAL A 119 13.20 -5.25 -11.67
N ILE A 120 14.28 -5.83 -11.16
CA ILE A 120 15.06 -6.87 -11.86
C ILE A 120 14.18 -8.10 -12.14
N ILE A 121 13.43 -8.57 -11.15
CA ILE A 121 12.49 -9.69 -11.32
C ILE A 121 11.45 -9.32 -12.39
N TYR A 122 10.83 -8.15 -12.30
CA TYR A 122 9.80 -7.73 -13.26
C TYR A 122 10.35 -7.63 -14.69
N LEU A 123 11.51 -7.01 -14.90
CA LEU A 123 12.13 -6.86 -16.21
C LEU A 123 12.65 -8.19 -16.78
N SER A 124 13.09 -9.12 -15.93
CA SER A 124 13.62 -10.42 -16.37
C SER A 124 12.53 -11.41 -16.79
N ILE A 125 11.28 -11.28 -16.31
CA ILE A 125 10.21 -12.25 -16.60
C ILE A 125 9.95 -12.40 -18.11
N LEU A 126 9.78 -11.30 -18.84
CA LEU A 126 9.41 -11.38 -20.26
C LEU A 126 10.53 -11.97 -21.14
N PRO A 127 11.79 -11.48 -21.09
CA PRO A 127 12.90 -12.09 -21.84
C PRO A 127 13.13 -13.55 -21.46
N THR A 128 13.01 -13.89 -20.17
CA THR A 128 13.19 -15.26 -19.68
C THR A 128 12.09 -16.17 -20.20
N TYR A 129 10.84 -15.70 -20.22
CA TYR A 129 9.72 -16.44 -20.81
C TYR A 129 9.96 -16.74 -22.28
N GLU A 130 10.30 -15.72 -23.08
CA GLU A 130 10.51 -15.87 -24.52
C GLU A 130 11.64 -16.86 -24.84
N TYR A 131 12.78 -16.72 -24.16
CA TYR A 131 13.93 -17.60 -24.34
C TYR A 131 13.61 -19.05 -23.93
N LEU A 132 13.07 -19.27 -22.72
CA LEU A 132 12.80 -20.61 -22.23
C LEU A 132 11.67 -21.30 -23.02
N ASN A 133 10.63 -20.57 -23.40
CA ASN A 133 9.55 -21.11 -24.21
C ASN A 133 10.07 -21.62 -25.56
N HIS A 134 10.86 -20.80 -26.27
CA HIS A 134 11.47 -21.18 -27.54
C HIS A 134 12.44 -22.35 -27.42
N TYR A 135 13.30 -22.34 -26.39
CA TYR A 135 14.27 -23.39 -26.14
C TYR A 135 13.60 -24.74 -25.82
N ILE A 136 12.59 -24.75 -24.94
CA ILE A 136 11.92 -25.98 -24.53
C ILE A 136 11.16 -26.62 -25.70
N ILE A 137 10.43 -25.82 -26.48
CA ILE A 137 9.67 -26.31 -27.64
C ILE A 137 10.60 -26.94 -28.69
N ARG A 138 11.76 -26.33 -28.96
CA ARG A 138 12.69 -26.84 -29.98
C ARG A 138 13.47 -28.08 -29.55
N HIS A 139 13.79 -28.23 -28.27
CA HIS A 139 14.79 -29.22 -27.83
C HIS A 139 14.27 -30.33 -26.93
N LYS A 140 13.02 -30.27 -26.44
CA LYS A 140 12.53 -31.22 -25.43
C LYS A 140 11.08 -31.65 -25.67
N THR A 141 10.85 -32.96 -25.81
CA THR A 141 9.50 -33.57 -25.93
C THR A 141 9.05 -34.32 -24.67
N SER A 142 9.75 -34.12 -23.54
CA SER A 142 9.46 -34.86 -22.30
C SER A 142 8.23 -34.33 -21.56
N LYS A 143 7.57 -35.19 -20.76
CA LYS A 143 6.46 -34.78 -19.87
C LYS A 143 6.86 -33.64 -18.91
N ARG A 144 8.13 -33.59 -18.49
CA ARG A 144 8.68 -32.52 -17.63
C ARG A 144 8.82 -31.19 -18.37
N ALA A 145 9.22 -31.22 -19.64
CA ALA A 145 9.28 -30.04 -20.49
C ALA A 145 7.89 -29.41 -20.69
N LEU A 146 6.87 -30.25 -20.90
CA LEU A 146 5.48 -29.78 -21.01
C LEU A 146 4.96 -29.19 -19.69
N LEU A 147 5.34 -29.73 -18.53
CA LEU A 147 5.04 -29.12 -17.24
C LEU A 147 5.72 -27.76 -17.08
N ALA A 148 6.99 -27.64 -17.46
CA ALA A 148 7.73 -26.37 -17.39
C ALA A 148 7.08 -25.28 -18.27
N LEU A 149 6.61 -25.63 -19.47
CA LEU A 149 5.85 -24.72 -20.33
C LEU A 149 4.56 -24.23 -19.67
N LYS A 150 3.78 -25.14 -19.05
CA LYS A 150 2.57 -24.75 -18.31
C LYS A 150 2.87 -23.78 -17.17
N VAL A 151 3.97 -23.98 -16.45
CA VAL A 151 4.40 -23.07 -15.39
C VAL A 151 4.80 -21.71 -15.97
N LEU A 152 5.54 -21.68 -17.07
CA LEU A 152 5.90 -20.44 -17.77
C LEU A 152 4.68 -19.65 -18.23
N ASP A 153 3.65 -20.31 -18.76
CA ASP A 153 2.40 -19.66 -19.16
C ASP A 153 1.65 -19.07 -17.97
N VAL A 154 1.65 -19.73 -16.82
CA VAL A 154 1.09 -19.16 -15.58
C VAL A 154 1.88 -17.92 -15.16
N ILE A 155 3.21 -17.97 -15.17
CA ILE A 155 4.05 -16.80 -14.83
C ILE A 155 3.78 -15.63 -15.80
N LYS A 156 3.68 -15.90 -17.10
CA LYS A 156 3.33 -14.88 -18.09
C LYS A 156 1.94 -14.30 -17.86
N ALA A 157 0.95 -15.13 -17.57
CA ALA A 157 -0.40 -14.66 -17.26
C ALA A 157 -0.41 -13.71 -16.06
N TRP A 158 0.42 -13.97 -15.04
CA TRP A 158 0.59 -13.07 -13.89
C TRP A 158 1.30 -11.78 -14.25
N TYR A 159 2.31 -11.85 -15.10
CA TYR A 159 3.02 -10.68 -15.61
C TYR A 159 2.08 -9.77 -16.41
N ASP A 160 1.35 -10.33 -17.39
CA ASP A 160 0.40 -9.60 -18.23
C ASP A 160 -0.70 -8.96 -17.38
N PHE A 161 -1.20 -9.69 -16.38
CA PHE A 161 -2.18 -9.17 -15.43
C PHE A 161 -1.61 -8.01 -14.60
N THR A 162 -0.40 -8.15 -14.06
CA THR A 162 0.30 -7.07 -13.33
C THR A 162 0.49 -5.84 -14.20
N ARG A 163 0.91 -6.04 -15.46
CA ARG A 163 1.08 -4.97 -16.45
C ARG A 163 -0.24 -4.24 -16.70
N ASN A 164 -1.35 -4.96 -16.84
CA ASN A 164 -2.67 -4.35 -17.03
C ASN A 164 -3.13 -3.52 -15.82
N LEU A 165 -2.86 -3.99 -14.59
CA LEU A 165 -3.17 -3.22 -13.38
C LEU A 165 -2.45 -1.86 -13.31
N ILE A 166 -1.26 -1.76 -13.91
CA ILE A 166 -0.38 -0.59 -13.80
C ILE A 166 -0.46 0.32 -15.05
N THR A 167 -0.70 -0.26 -16.23
CA THR A 167 -0.66 0.46 -17.51
C THR A 167 -1.72 1.57 -17.56
N GLY A 168 -1.29 2.78 -17.93
CA GLY A 168 -2.17 3.96 -18.01
C GLY A 168 -2.53 4.60 -16.67
N ARG A 169 -2.16 4.00 -15.53
CA ARG A 169 -2.47 4.53 -14.19
C ARG A 169 -1.26 4.69 -13.28
N SER A 170 -0.10 4.18 -13.67
CA SER A 170 1.15 4.24 -12.89
C SER A 170 1.46 5.65 -12.38
N VAL A 171 1.34 6.68 -13.23
CA VAL A 171 1.60 8.07 -12.85
C VAL A 171 0.63 8.54 -11.78
N LEU A 172 -0.67 8.26 -11.92
CA LEU A 172 -1.69 8.65 -10.94
C LEU A 172 -1.49 7.94 -9.60
N ILE A 173 -1.12 6.65 -9.64
CA ILE A 173 -0.81 5.85 -8.46
C ILE A 173 0.42 6.45 -7.73
N THR A 174 1.48 6.78 -8.47
CA THR A 174 2.69 7.42 -7.90
C THR A 174 2.38 8.80 -7.32
N LEU A 175 1.62 9.64 -8.02
CA LEU A 175 1.24 10.97 -7.52
C LEU A 175 0.39 10.87 -6.26
N ALA A 176 -0.57 9.94 -6.21
CA ALA A 176 -1.36 9.68 -5.02
C ALA A 176 -0.48 9.20 -3.85
N SER A 177 0.51 8.33 -4.10
CA SER A 177 1.50 7.94 -3.07
C SER A 177 2.33 9.11 -2.56
N LEU A 178 2.87 9.93 -3.46
CA LEU A 178 3.69 11.09 -3.10
C LEU A 178 2.90 12.11 -2.28
N ALA A 179 1.69 12.44 -2.73
CA ALA A 179 0.78 13.31 -1.99
C ALA A 179 0.47 12.75 -0.60
N GLY A 180 0.24 11.42 -0.51
CA GLY A 180 0.05 10.73 0.77
C GLY A 180 1.20 10.95 1.74
N TRP A 181 2.45 10.77 1.28
CA TRP A 181 3.64 11.00 2.10
C TRP A 181 3.84 12.47 2.48
N VAL A 182 3.63 13.40 1.55
CA VAL A 182 3.73 14.84 1.84
C VAL A 182 2.74 15.25 2.92
N PHE A 183 1.48 14.81 2.81
CA PHE A 183 0.48 15.09 3.84
C PHE A 183 0.81 14.37 5.15
N GLU A 184 1.35 13.16 5.12
CA GLU A 184 1.71 12.41 6.33
C GLU A 184 2.82 13.11 7.11
N VAL A 185 3.88 13.57 6.43
CA VAL A 185 4.95 14.38 7.04
C VAL A 185 4.40 15.69 7.61
N ALA A 186 3.53 16.38 6.86
CA ALA A 186 2.91 17.63 7.32
C ALA A 186 2.05 17.42 8.57
N VAL A 187 1.23 16.36 8.60
CA VAL A 187 0.39 16.00 9.76
C VAL A 187 1.26 15.63 10.95
N LEU A 188 2.30 14.82 10.77
CA LEU A 188 3.22 14.44 11.84
C LEU A 188 3.90 15.66 12.46
N LYS A 189 4.31 16.64 11.64
CA LYS A 189 4.89 17.90 12.10
C LYS A 189 3.91 18.77 12.91
N VAL A 190 2.64 18.83 12.49
CA VAL A 190 1.60 19.54 13.27
C VAL A 190 1.28 18.77 14.55
N PHE A 191 1.29 17.44 14.51
CA PHE A 191 0.97 16.58 15.63
C PHE A 191 2.05 16.62 16.72
N SER A 192 3.32 16.61 16.33
CA SER A 192 4.44 16.78 17.26
C SER A 192 4.41 18.16 17.93
N MET A 193 4.15 19.23 17.18
CA MET A 193 3.98 20.57 17.72
C MET A 193 2.82 20.64 18.73
N TYR A 194 1.71 19.95 18.45
CA TYR A 194 0.57 19.85 19.38
C TYR A 194 0.95 19.12 20.68
N LEU A 195 1.82 18.11 20.61
CA LEU A 195 2.30 17.35 21.75
C LEU A 195 3.49 18.01 22.48
N GLY A 196 4.01 19.13 21.98
CA GLY A 196 5.21 19.78 22.52
C GLY A 196 6.51 18.99 22.27
N LEU A 197 6.50 18.05 21.32
CA LEU A 197 7.67 17.26 20.93
C LEU A 197 8.44 17.99 19.82
N GLN A 198 9.77 17.95 19.87
CA GLN A 198 10.57 18.36 18.72
C GLN A 198 10.44 17.29 17.63
N PHE A 199 10.05 17.72 16.44
CA PHE A 199 10.04 16.90 15.24
C PHE A 199 10.70 17.71 14.14
N GLY A 200 12.01 17.59 14.11
CA GLY A 200 12.85 18.05 13.03
C GLY A 200 12.92 17.02 11.92
N MET A 201 13.79 17.35 10.97
CA MET A 201 14.06 16.52 9.82
C MET A 201 14.71 15.18 10.24
N GLY A 202 15.69 15.16 11.15
CA GLY A 202 16.33 13.92 11.62
C GLY A 202 15.36 12.92 12.28
N ASP A 203 14.34 13.44 12.97
CA ASP A 203 13.31 12.63 13.65
C ASP A 203 12.40 11.90 12.66
N PHE A 204 12.33 12.36 11.39
CA PHE A 204 11.60 11.65 10.34
C PHE A 204 12.28 10.33 9.98
N SER A 205 13.61 10.31 9.84
CA SER A 205 14.33 9.05 9.58
C SER A 205 14.22 8.09 10.76
N GLU A 206 14.20 8.60 12.00
CA GLU A 206 13.97 7.77 13.19
C GLU A 206 12.52 7.25 13.25
N TYR A 207 11.54 8.07 12.91
CA TYR A 207 10.14 7.66 12.78
C TYR A 207 9.96 6.54 11.75
N ILE A 208 10.55 6.70 10.56
CA ILE A 208 10.53 5.68 9.51
C ILE A 208 11.24 4.42 9.99
N ARG A 209 12.41 4.54 10.61
CA ARG A 209 13.11 3.40 11.21
C ARG A 209 12.22 2.66 12.20
N ALA A 210 11.56 3.36 13.13
CA ALA A 210 10.67 2.78 14.12
C ALA A 210 9.49 2.00 13.49
N ILE A 211 8.94 2.49 12.37
CA ILE A 211 7.90 1.76 11.61
C ILE A 211 8.43 0.42 11.09
N PHE A 212 9.68 0.37 10.61
CA PHE A 212 10.26 -0.83 10.00
C PHE A 212 10.93 -1.78 11.02
N SER A 213 11.56 -1.26 12.07
CA SER A 213 12.25 -2.04 13.11
C SER A 213 11.29 -2.54 14.20
N GLY A 214 10.10 -1.95 14.31
CA GLY A 214 9.18 -2.22 15.42
C GLY A 214 9.64 -1.60 16.74
N GLU A 215 10.68 -0.75 16.72
CA GLU A 215 11.13 0.02 17.88
C GLU A 215 10.04 1.02 18.30
N THR A 216 9.93 1.26 19.61
CA THR A 216 8.88 2.14 20.15
C THR A 216 9.32 3.60 20.11
N ASN A 217 8.83 4.36 19.13
CA ASN A 217 8.87 5.81 19.15
C ASN A 217 7.58 6.36 19.80
N GLU A 218 7.70 7.31 20.74
CA GLU A 218 6.55 7.88 21.46
C GLU A 218 5.56 8.58 20.51
N LEU A 219 6.08 9.30 19.49
CA LEU A 219 5.28 9.95 18.46
C LEU A 219 4.50 8.91 17.64
N LEU A 220 5.16 7.82 17.24
CA LEU A 220 4.54 6.73 16.48
C LEU A 220 3.42 6.06 17.28
N LYS A 221 3.65 5.79 18.57
CA LYS A 221 2.65 5.18 19.46
C LYS A 221 1.41 6.06 19.61
N LYS A 222 1.62 7.36 19.90
CA LYS A 222 0.51 8.33 20.06
C LYS A 222 -0.25 8.54 18.76
N TYR A 223 0.46 8.69 17.65
CA TYR A 223 -0.15 8.87 16.32
C TYR A 223 -0.96 7.64 15.90
N THR A 224 -0.42 6.43 16.08
CA THR A 224 -1.10 5.17 15.76
C THR A 224 -2.37 4.98 16.61
N CYS A 225 -2.31 5.30 17.90
CA CYS A 225 -3.46 5.22 18.81
C CYS A 225 -4.60 6.15 18.39
N VAL A 226 -4.30 7.43 18.14
CA VAL A 226 -5.28 8.41 17.66
C VAL A 226 -5.85 7.98 16.30
N GLY A 227 -4.99 7.55 15.38
CA GLY A 227 -5.41 7.04 14.07
C GLY A 227 -6.34 5.84 14.20
N ALA A 228 -6.03 4.87 15.07
CA ALA A 228 -6.87 3.70 15.31
C ALA A 228 -8.26 4.08 15.86
N ALA A 229 -8.33 5.04 16.78
CA ALA A 229 -9.60 5.53 17.33
C ALA A 229 -10.46 6.22 16.26
N ILE A 230 -9.86 7.07 15.42
CA ILE A 230 -10.57 7.72 14.30
C ILE A 230 -11.07 6.67 13.30
N MET A 231 -10.22 5.70 12.95
CA MET A 231 -10.59 4.64 12.00
C MET A 231 -11.68 3.72 12.55
N LEU A 232 -11.69 3.44 13.86
CA LEU A 232 -12.78 2.72 14.52
C LEU A 232 -14.10 3.47 14.40
N ALA A 233 -14.09 4.77 14.73
CA ALA A 233 -15.29 5.61 14.68
C ALA A 233 -15.87 5.67 13.26
N VAL A 234 -15.03 5.93 12.25
CA VAL A 234 -15.45 5.96 10.84
C VAL A 234 -15.98 4.61 10.39
N THR A 235 -15.28 3.51 10.75
CA THR A 235 -15.72 2.16 10.41
C THR A 235 -17.08 1.85 11.04
N GLY A 236 -17.26 2.14 12.32
CA GLY A 236 -18.54 1.96 13.04
C GLY A 236 -19.69 2.70 12.37
N ILE A 237 -19.50 3.98 12.05
CA ILE A 237 -20.50 4.82 11.35
C ILE A 237 -20.88 4.19 9.98
N LEU A 238 -19.90 3.75 9.20
CA LEU A 238 -20.15 3.13 7.90
C LEU A 238 -20.95 1.82 7.99
N TYR A 239 -20.69 0.99 9.00
CA TYR A 239 -21.44 -0.25 9.23
C TYR A 239 -22.86 0.01 9.73
N LEU A 240 -23.05 0.98 10.63
CA LEU A 240 -24.37 1.42 11.10
C LEU A 240 -25.23 1.96 9.95
N ALA A 241 -24.68 2.87 9.15
CA ALA A 241 -25.36 3.44 7.99
C ALA A 241 -25.78 2.36 6.97
N TYR A 242 -24.93 1.33 6.78
CA TYR A 242 -25.26 0.19 5.94
C TYR A 242 -26.37 -0.69 6.52
N GLY A 243 -26.34 -0.95 7.83
CA GLY A 243 -27.38 -1.68 8.55
C GLY A 243 -28.76 -1.03 8.39
N VAL A 244 -28.83 0.29 8.59
CA VAL A 244 -30.07 1.08 8.41
C VAL A 244 -30.59 1.00 6.97
N LYS A 245 -29.71 1.14 5.97
CA LYS A 245 -30.09 1.07 4.55
C LYS A 245 -30.59 -0.32 4.14
N ARG A 246 -30.04 -1.39 4.74
CA ARG A 246 -30.49 -2.77 4.52
C ARG A 246 -31.81 -3.07 5.21
N GLY A 247 -32.02 -2.54 6.41
CA GLY A 247 -33.30 -2.63 7.13
C GLY A 247 -34.44 -2.00 6.34
N ARG A 248 -34.25 -0.77 5.83
CA ARG A 248 -35.24 -0.07 5.01
C ARG A 248 -35.61 -0.75 3.69
N ARG A 249 -34.72 -1.58 3.12
CA ARG A 249 -34.98 -2.34 1.87
C ARG A 249 -35.75 -3.64 2.09
N LYS A 250 -35.89 -4.11 3.33
CA LYS A 250 -36.67 -5.31 3.66
C LYS A 250 -38.11 -4.98 4.08
N THR A 251 -38.41 -3.72 4.32
CA THR A 251 -39.71 -3.20 4.78
C THR A 251 -40.52 -2.53 3.66
N VAL A 252 -40.05 -2.63 2.42
CA VAL A 252 -40.75 -2.24 1.19
C VAL A 252 -40.88 -3.49 0.34
#